data_AF-A7NMS2-F1
#
_entry.id   AF-A7NMS2-F1
#
_cell.length_a   1.000
_cell.length_b   1.000
_cell.length_c   1.000
_cell.angle_alpha   90.00
_cell.angle_beta   90.00
_cell.angle_gamma   90.00
#
_symmetry.space_group_name_H-M   'P 1'
#
loop_
_entity.id
_entity.type
_entity.pdbx_description
1 polymer ?
#
loop_
_entity_poly.entity_id
_entity_poly.type
_entity_poly.pdbx_seq_one_letter_code
_entity_poly.pdbx_strand_id
1 'polypeptide(L)'
;MRTDMSPLHPFTVHLPIGLLLGNAIMTALYLWRGDRTLETAAYHCLWLGWLLLLPAVASGTIDAARQVFDPVRPRDDALVWVNAHALSGVAVMVVYWQAWQARRRNPTILDDARIRRGYLARLAIGAALVVLTGWLGGQLVYSLRLGVG
;
A
#
# COMPACT_ATOMS: atom_id res chain seq x y z
N MET A 1 30.19 -17.81 3.60
CA MET A 1 29.96 -16.44 4.10
C MET A 1 28.48 -16.14 3.91
N ARG A 2 27.68 -16.22 4.98
CA ARG A 2 26.25 -15.88 4.94
C ARG A 2 26.16 -14.36 4.92
N THR A 3 25.75 -13.78 3.80
CA THR A 3 25.34 -12.37 3.78
C THR A 3 23.92 -12.33 4.31
N ASP A 4 23.77 -12.12 5.61
CA ASP A 4 22.47 -11.91 6.24
C ASP A 4 21.95 -10.55 5.72
N MET A 5 21.27 -10.57 4.57
CA MET A 5 20.66 -9.38 4.02
C MET A 5 19.51 -8.98 4.91
N SER A 6 19.58 -7.79 5.52
CA SER A 6 18.45 -7.21 6.23
C SER A 6 17.20 -7.23 5.34
N PRO A 7 16.03 -7.60 5.87
CA PRO A 7 14.82 -7.72 5.07
C PRO A 7 14.45 -6.32 4.53
N LEU A 8 14.66 -6.12 3.22
CA LEU A 8 14.45 -4.83 2.56
C LEU A 8 12.96 -4.48 2.48
N HIS A 9 12.12 -5.50 2.31
CA HIS A 9 10.69 -5.30 2.11
C HIS A 9 10.01 -4.55 3.28
N PRO A 10 10.18 -4.96 4.56
CA PRO A 10 9.69 -4.18 5.70
C PRO A 10 10.08 -2.70 5.67
N PHE A 11 11.30 -2.33 5.30
CA PHE A 11 11.68 -0.91 5.23
C PHE A 11 10.94 -0.16 4.11
N THR A 12 10.78 -0.79 2.95
CA THR A 12 10.16 -0.16 1.78
C THR A 12 8.64 0.00 1.87
N VAL A 13 7.96 -0.71 2.78
CA VAL A 13 6.48 -0.62 2.91
C VAL A 13 6.00 0.53 3.82
N HIS A 14 6.78 0.95 4.83
CA HIS A 14 6.28 1.89 5.83
C HIS A 14 6.00 3.29 5.26
N LEU A 15 6.90 3.79 4.41
CA LEU A 15 6.75 5.11 3.80
C LEU A 15 5.52 5.20 2.88
N PRO A 16 5.29 4.30 1.91
CA PRO A 16 4.06 4.34 1.11
C PRO A 16 2.81 4.15 1.96
N ILE A 17 2.81 3.29 2.99
CA ILE A 17 1.67 3.15 3.92
C ILE A 17 1.35 4.49 4.58
N GLY A 18 2.36 5.15 5.17
CA GLY A 18 2.18 6.44 5.82
C GLY A 18 1.65 7.52 4.88
N LEU A 19 2.14 7.56 3.64
CA LEU A 19 1.67 8.51 2.63
C LEU A 19 0.23 8.21 2.17
N LEU A 20 -0.14 6.95 1.94
CA LEU A 20 -1.49 6.60 1.48
C LEU A 20 -2.55 6.81 2.58
N LEU A 21 -2.21 6.53 3.84
CA LEU A 21 -3.07 6.88 4.98
C LEU A 21 -3.08 8.40 5.21
N GLY A 22 -1.93 9.06 5.04
CA GLY A 22 -1.81 10.51 5.08
C GLY A 22 -2.69 11.19 4.02
N ASN A 23 -2.80 10.63 2.82
CA ASN A 23 -3.74 11.12 1.81
C ASN A 23 -5.19 11.10 2.30
N ALA A 24 -5.64 10.01 2.93
CA ALA A 24 -7.00 9.91 3.45
C ALA A 24 -7.24 10.94 4.58
N ILE A 25 -6.28 11.06 5.52
CA ILE A 25 -6.35 12.02 6.63
C ILE A 25 -6.39 13.45 6.12
N MET A 26 -5.46 13.84 5.25
CA MET A 26 -5.40 15.21 4.71
C MET A 26 -6.63 15.54 3.86
N THR A 27 -7.18 14.57 3.12
CA THR A 27 -8.45 14.75 2.39
C THR A 27 -9.60 15.02 3.36
N ALA A 28 -9.71 14.26 4.46
CA ALA A 28 -10.75 14.47 5.46
C ALA A 28 -10.60 15.84 6.16
N LEU A 29 -9.37 16.22 6.51
CA LEU A 29 -9.08 17.52 7.11
C LEU A 29 -9.39 18.68 6.16
N TYR A 30 -9.09 18.54 4.87
CA TYR A 30 -9.49 19.51 3.86
C TYR A 30 -11.02 19.68 3.81
N LEU A 31 -11.77 18.57 3.76
CA LEU A 31 -13.23 18.64 3.74
C LEU A 31 -13.84 19.23 5.01
N TRP A 32 -13.13 19.13 6.14
CA TRP A 32 -13.56 19.72 7.40
C TRP A 32 -13.20 21.22 7.52
N ARG A 33 -12.02 21.63 7.06
CA ARG A 33 -11.48 22.99 7.27
C ARG A 33 -11.58 23.91 6.07
N GLY A 34 -11.70 23.37 4.86
CA GLY A 34 -11.67 24.13 3.59
C GLY A 34 -10.29 24.64 3.16
N ASP A 35 -9.22 24.32 3.88
CA ASP A 35 -7.86 24.80 3.59
C ASP A 35 -7.23 24.06 2.40
N ARG A 36 -7.01 24.79 1.29
CA ARG A 36 -6.44 24.26 0.04
C ARG A 36 -4.99 23.74 0.19
N THR A 37 -4.28 24.14 1.25
CA THR A 37 -2.97 23.55 1.58
C THR A 37 -3.08 22.08 1.91
N LEU A 38 -4.13 21.69 2.67
CA LEU A 38 -4.41 20.30 3.02
C LEU A 38 -4.80 19.48 1.79
N GLU A 39 -5.55 20.09 0.86
CA GLU A 39 -5.87 19.46 -0.41
C GLU A 39 -4.61 19.15 -1.22
N THR A 40 -3.69 20.11 -1.29
CA THR A 40 -2.41 19.97 -1.98
C THR A 40 -1.56 18.88 -1.32
N ALA A 41 -1.45 18.89 0.02
CA ALA A 41 -0.74 17.84 0.75
C ALA A 41 -1.35 16.45 0.49
N ALA A 42 -2.69 16.33 0.52
CA ALA A 42 -3.39 15.09 0.22
C ALA A 42 -3.06 14.56 -1.17
N TYR A 43 -2.99 15.42 -2.19
CA TYR A 43 -2.61 15.03 -3.54
C TYR A 43 -1.17 14.51 -3.62
N HIS A 44 -0.22 15.17 -2.95
CA HIS A 44 1.18 14.73 -2.93
C HIS A 44 1.34 13.39 -2.22
N CYS A 45 0.70 13.22 -1.07
CA CYS A 45 0.62 11.95 -0.36
C CYS A 45 0.09 10.81 -1.25
N LEU A 46 -0.92 11.08 -2.08
CA LEU A 46 -1.52 10.08 -2.97
C LEU A 46 -0.54 9.59 -4.03
N TRP A 47 0.03 10.49 -4.84
CA TRP A 47 0.84 10.05 -5.97
C TRP A 47 2.23 9.58 -5.53
N LEU A 48 2.83 10.19 -4.50
CA LEU A 48 4.11 9.72 -3.93
C LEU A 48 3.92 8.36 -3.24
N GLY A 49 2.86 8.20 -2.46
CA GLY A 49 2.53 6.93 -1.82
C GLY A 49 2.34 5.82 -2.84
N TRP A 50 1.61 6.10 -3.93
CA TRP A 50 1.43 5.16 -5.03
C TRP A 50 2.75 4.82 -5.74
N LEU A 51 3.59 5.83 -6.05
CA LEU A 51 4.88 5.61 -6.70
C LEU A 51 5.80 4.72 -5.86
N LEU A 52 5.80 4.92 -4.54
CA LEU A 52 6.61 4.16 -3.59
C LEU A 52 6.09 2.75 -3.31
N LEU A 53 4.88 2.39 -3.76
CA LEU A 53 4.46 1.00 -3.77
C LEU A 53 5.29 0.16 -4.76
N LEU A 54 5.87 0.74 -5.82
CA LEU A 54 6.67 -0.01 -6.79
C LEU A 54 7.90 -0.70 -6.16
N PRO A 55 8.79 0.00 -5.42
CA PRO A 55 9.90 -0.67 -4.73
C PRO A 55 9.43 -1.64 -3.63
N ALA A 56 8.28 -1.37 -2.98
CA ALA A 56 7.69 -2.30 -2.01
C ALA A 56 7.25 -3.62 -2.66
N VAL A 57 6.58 -3.55 -3.82
CA VAL A 57 6.18 -4.73 -4.59
C VAL A 57 7.40 -5.49 -5.11
N ALA A 58 8.40 -4.78 -5.64
CA ALA A 58 9.62 -5.40 -6.16
C ALA A 58 10.38 -6.16 -5.06
N SER A 59 10.63 -5.52 -3.92
CA SER A 59 11.31 -6.14 -2.78
C SER A 59 10.54 -7.33 -2.22
N GLY A 60 9.21 -7.19 -2.02
CA GLY A 60 8.38 -8.28 -1.49
C GLY A 60 8.31 -9.47 -2.43
N THR A 61 8.27 -9.25 -3.75
CA THR A 61 8.28 -10.32 -4.76
C THR A 61 9.61 -11.07 -4.76
N ILE A 62 10.74 -10.36 -4.67
CA ILE A 62 12.08 -10.97 -4.58
C ILE A 62 12.20 -11.80 -3.30
N ASP A 63 11.78 -11.26 -2.15
CA ASP A 63 11.85 -11.94 -0.86
C ASP A 63 10.94 -13.18 -0.83
N ALA A 64 9.73 -13.09 -1.39
CA ALA A 64 8.82 -14.21 -1.52
C ALA A 64 9.38 -15.31 -2.43
N ALA A 65 9.89 -14.95 -3.62
CA ALA A 65 10.44 -15.91 -4.57
C ALA A 65 11.62 -16.69 -3.96
N ARG A 66 12.52 -16.01 -3.24
CA ARG A 66 13.67 -16.65 -2.58
C ARG A 66 13.25 -17.69 -1.52
N GLN A 67 12.17 -17.42 -0.78
CA GLN A 67 11.74 -18.27 0.33
C GLN A 67 10.80 -19.40 -0.13
N VAL A 68 9.94 -19.12 -1.11
CA VAL A 68 8.98 -20.10 -1.63
C VAL A 68 9.67 -21.12 -2.55
N PHE A 69 10.62 -20.67 -3.39
CA PHE A 69 11.33 -21.56 -4.32
C PHE A 69 12.65 -22.09 -3.76
N ASP A 70 12.89 -22.01 -2.44
CA ASP A 70 14.07 -22.62 -1.82
C ASP A 70 13.95 -24.17 -1.90
N PRO A 71 14.80 -24.85 -2.71
CA PRO A 71 14.70 -26.30 -2.88
C PRO A 71 15.13 -27.08 -1.63
N VAL A 72 15.81 -26.42 -0.68
CA VAL A 72 16.29 -27.03 0.57
C VAL A 72 15.24 -26.93 1.67
N ARG A 73 14.38 -25.91 1.63
CA ARG A 73 13.37 -25.63 2.66
C ARG A 73 12.05 -25.17 2.02
N PRO A 74 11.29 -26.06 1.37
CA PRO A 74 10.00 -25.72 0.77
C PRO A 74 9.02 -25.20 1.85
N ARG A 75 8.31 -24.12 1.51
CA ARG A 75 7.38 -23.37 2.40
C ARG A 75 5.96 -23.40 1.85
N ASP A 76 5.45 -24.59 1.57
CA ASP A 76 4.10 -24.78 0.99
C ASP A 76 2.99 -24.30 1.94
N ASP A 77 3.25 -24.36 3.25
CA ASP A 77 2.38 -23.85 4.32
C ASP A 77 2.18 -22.32 4.25
N ALA A 78 3.13 -21.60 3.66
CA ALA A 78 3.11 -20.15 3.58
C ALA A 78 2.56 -19.61 2.25
N LEU A 79 2.42 -20.45 1.22
CA LEU A 79 1.99 -20.04 -0.13
C LEU A 79 0.65 -19.29 -0.12
N VAL A 80 -0.34 -19.78 0.62
CA VAL A 80 -1.67 -19.15 0.70
C VAL A 80 -1.59 -17.74 1.28
N TRP A 81 -0.75 -17.55 2.30
CA TRP A 81 -0.57 -16.26 2.95
C TRP A 81 0.23 -15.28 2.09
N VAL A 82 1.29 -15.77 1.43
CA VAL A 82 2.08 -14.97 0.46
C VAL A 82 1.18 -14.51 -0.67
N ASN A 83 0.37 -15.40 -1.24
CA ASN A 83 -0.56 -15.06 -2.31
C ASN A 83 -1.64 -14.09 -1.84
N ALA A 84 -2.21 -14.28 -0.65
CA ALA A 84 -3.20 -13.36 -0.08
C ALA A 84 -2.61 -11.95 0.12
N HIS A 85 -1.40 -11.85 0.68
CA HIS A 85 -0.70 -10.58 0.87
C HIS A 85 -0.33 -9.91 -0.46
N ALA A 86 0.17 -10.67 -1.44
CA ALA A 86 0.50 -10.17 -2.76
C ALA A 86 -0.75 -9.66 -3.50
N LEU A 87 -1.84 -10.43 -3.46
CA LEU A 87 -3.11 -10.06 -4.08
C LEU A 87 -3.70 -8.79 -3.45
N SER A 88 -3.66 -8.68 -2.12
CA SER A 88 -4.12 -7.46 -1.44
C SER A 88 -3.23 -6.25 -1.78
N GLY A 89 -1.91 -6.43 -1.89
CA GLY A 89 -0.98 -5.41 -2.35
C GLY A 89 -1.26 -4.94 -3.79
N VAL A 90 -1.58 -5.85 -4.71
CA VAL A 90 -2.01 -5.50 -6.08
C VAL A 90 -3.35 -4.75 -6.05
N ALA A 91 -4.29 -5.15 -5.20
CA ALA A 91 -5.56 -4.43 -5.04
C ALA A 91 -5.33 -2.99 -4.53
N VAL A 92 -4.44 -2.77 -3.55
CA VAL A 92 -4.02 -1.43 -3.10
C VAL A 92 -3.47 -0.62 -4.28
N MET A 93 -2.54 -1.20 -5.05
CA MET A 93 -1.91 -0.54 -6.21
C MET A 93 -2.96 -0.08 -7.24
N VAL A 94 -3.91 -0.96 -7.58
CA VAL A 94 -4.96 -0.66 -8.57
C VAL A 94 -5.93 0.39 -8.05
N VAL A 95 -6.41 0.27 -6.82
CA VAL A 95 -7.38 1.22 -6.24
C VAL A 95 -6.78 2.62 -6.12
N TYR A 96 -5.54 2.74 -5.63
CA TYR A 96 -4.89 4.04 -5.51
C TYR A 96 -4.45 4.59 -6.87
N TRP A 97 -4.09 3.75 -7.84
CA TRP A 97 -3.91 4.20 -9.23
C TRP A 97 -5.19 4.82 -9.76
N GLN A 98 -6.33 4.15 -9.63
CA GLN A 98 -7.63 4.68 -10.06
C GLN A 98 -7.97 6.00 -9.35
N ALA A 99 -7.73 6.10 -8.04
CA ALA A 99 -7.95 7.33 -7.29
C ALA A 99 -7.06 8.47 -7.78
N TRP A 100 -5.76 8.21 -7.98
CA TRP A 100 -4.82 9.20 -8.52
C TRP A 100 -5.21 9.64 -9.92
N GLN A 101 -5.55 8.70 -10.79
CA GLN A 101 -5.99 8.96 -12.15
C GLN A 101 -7.28 9.78 -12.21
N ALA A 102 -8.25 9.49 -11.34
CA ALA A 102 -9.47 10.28 -11.22
C ALA A 102 -9.16 11.72 -10.78
N ARG A 103 -8.27 11.89 -9.80
CA ARG A 103 -7.86 13.22 -9.31
C ARG A 103 -7.05 14.01 -10.33
N ARG A 104 -6.15 13.35 -11.07
CA ARG A 104 -5.34 13.96 -12.12
C ARG A 104 -6.18 14.47 -13.29
N ARG A 105 -7.22 13.71 -13.67
CA ARG A 105 -8.15 14.10 -14.76
C ARG A 105 -9.18 15.14 -14.34
N ASN A 106 -9.51 15.19 -13.05
CA ASN A 106 -10.46 16.15 -12.49
C ASN A 106 -9.90 16.74 -11.17
N PRO A 107 -9.11 17.83 -11.25
CA PRO A 107 -8.54 18.46 -10.06
C PRO A 107 -9.60 18.93 -9.04
N THR A 108 -10.79 19.32 -9.51
CA THR A 108 -11.91 19.82 -8.69
C THR A 108 -12.86 18.70 -8.24
N ILE A 109 -12.44 17.43 -8.26
CA ILE A 109 -13.28 16.26 -7.92
C ILE A 109 -13.93 16.32 -6.52
N LEU A 110 -13.38 17.13 -5.61
CA LEU A 110 -13.91 17.31 -4.26
C LEU A 110 -14.98 18.40 -4.16
N ASP A 111 -15.11 19.26 -5.17
CA ASP A 111 -16.06 20.38 -5.17
C ASP A 111 -17.48 19.91 -5.57
N ASP A 112 -17.59 18.89 -6.43
CA ASP A 112 -18.87 18.25 -6.80
C ASP A 112 -19.27 17.15 -5.82
N ALA A 113 -20.44 17.28 -5.18
CA ALA A 113 -20.89 16.34 -4.15
C ALA A 113 -21.13 14.89 -4.65
N ARG A 114 -21.58 14.70 -5.89
CA ARG A 114 -21.86 13.38 -6.46
C ARG A 114 -20.55 12.68 -6.82
N ILE A 115 -19.66 13.36 -7.52
CA ILE A 115 -18.38 12.78 -7.94
C ILE A 115 -17.47 12.55 -6.72
N ARG A 116 -17.48 13.47 -5.76
CA ARG A 116 -16.75 13.35 -4.49
C ARG A 116 -17.06 12.06 -3.76
N ARG A 117 -18.33 11.65 -3.65
CA ARG A 117 -18.71 10.40 -2.96
C ARG A 117 -18.00 9.18 -3.52
N GLY A 118 -17.96 9.05 -4.85
CA GLY A 118 -17.27 7.94 -5.52
C GLY A 118 -15.76 7.98 -5.30
N TYR A 119 -15.15 9.17 -5.29
CA TYR A 119 -13.73 9.34 -4.97
C TYR A 119 -13.42 8.96 -3.52
N LEU A 120 -14.21 9.45 -2.55
CA LEU A 120 -14.03 9.14 -1.13
C LEU A 120 -14.23 7.66 -0.83
N ALA A 121 -15.20 7.00 -1.49
CA ALA A 121 -15.37 5.56 -1.36
C ALA A 121 -14.11 4.80 -1.80
N ARG A 122 -13.46 5.20 -2.92
CA ARG A 122 -12.18 4.60 -3.34
C ARG A 122 -11.07 4.83 -2.33
N LEU A 123 -10.96 6.03 -1.76
CA LEU A 123 -9.96 6.29 -0.71
C LEU A 123 -10.20 5.45 0.55
N ALA A 124 -11.46 5.30 0.96
CA ALA A 124 -11.82 4.46 2.11
C ALA A 124 -11.51 2.98 1.86
N ILE A 125 -11.86 2.46 0.67
CA ILE A 125 -11.52 1.09 0.25
C ILE A 125 -9.99 0.92 0.21
N GLY A 126 -9.27 1.89 -0.36
CA GLY A 126 -7.80 1.88 -0.41
C GLY A 126 -7.17 1.83 0.98
N ALA A 127 -7.64 2.67 1.92
CA ALA A 127 -7.16 2.67 3.30
C ALA A 127 -7.44 1.35 4.01
N ALA A 128 -8.64 0.77 3.83
CA ALA A 128 -8.98 -0.53 4.39
C ALA A 128 -8.09 -1.65 3.82
N LEU A 129 -7.80 -1.62 2.52
CA LEU A 129 -6.89 -2.56 1.88
C LEU A 129 -5.44 -2.41 2.36
N VAL A 130 -4.99 -1.18 2.65
CA VAL A 130 -3.67 -0.93 3.25
C VAL A 130 -3.58 -1.57 4.64
N VAL A 131 -4.60 -1.40 5.49
CA VAL A 131 -4.66 -2.02 6.82
C VAL A 131 -4.66 -3.55 6.70
N LEU A 132 -5.50 -4.11 5.82
CA LEU A 132 -5.56 -5.55 5.57
C LEU A 132 -4.21 -6.11 5.09
N THR A 133 -3.59 -5.44 4.12
CA THR A 133 -2.30 -5.85 3.56
C THR A 133 -1.21 -5.80 4.63
N GLY A 134 -1.18 -4.74 5.45
CA GLY A 134 -0.27 -4.62 6.59
C GLY A 134 -0.46 -5.73 7.62
N TRP A 135 -1.70 -6.09 7.95
CA TRP A 135 -2.00 -7.19 8.85
C TRP A 135 -1.54 -8.55 8.29
N LEU A 136 -1.80 -8.82 7.00
CA LEU A 136 -1.32 -10.02 6.32
C LEU A 136 0.21 -10.08 6.32
N GLY A 137 0.89 -8.96 6.07
CA GLY A 137 2.36 -8.86 6.16
C GLY A 137 2.87 -9.17 7.58
N GLY A 138 2.16 -8.68 8.60
CA GLY A 138 2.44 -9.02 9.99
C GLY A 138 2.31 -10.53 10.26
N GLN A 139 1.29 -11.20 9.71
CA GLN A 139 1.16 -12.66 9.85
C GLN A 139 2.31 -13.42 9.19
N LEU A 140 2.77 -12.98 8.01
CA LEU A 140 3.94 -13.57 7.34
C LEU A 140 5.19 -13.47 8.22
N VAL A 141 5.43 -12.31 8.83
CA VAL A 141 6.63 -12.07 9.64
C VAL A 141 6.54 -12.75 11.00
N TYR A 142 5.48 -12.51 11.77
CA TYR A 142 5.40 -12.92 13.17
C TYR A 142 4.93 -14.35 13.38
N SER A 143 4.08 -14.88 12.49
CA SER A 143 3.54 -16.24 12.62
C SER A 143 4.33 -17.25 11.80
N LEU A 144 4.63 -16.91 10.54
CA LEU A 144 5.30 -17.83 9.60
C LEU A 144 6.82 -17.63 9.52
N ARG A 145 7.37 -16.62 10.22
CA ARG A 145 8.81 -16.29 10.20
C ARG A 145 9.36 -16.16 8.77
N LEU A 146 8.59 -15.50 7.91
CA LEU A 146 9.04 -15.07 6.59
C LEU A 146 9.61 -13.66 6.67
N GLY A 147 10.70 -13.40 5.95
CA GLY A 147 11.34 -12.07 5.95
C GLY A 147 12.02 -11.70 7.28
N VAL A 148 12.37 -12.69 8.09
CA VAL A 148 13.31 -12.55 9.22
C VAL A 148 14.65 -13.16 8.80
N GLY A 149 15.74 -12.40 8.99
CA GLY A 149 17.11 -12.86 8.74
C GLY A 149 17.64 -13.75 9.85
#